data_AF-W0AGU8-F1
#
_entry.id   AF-W0AGU8-F1
#
_cell.length_a   1.000
_cell.length_b   1.000
_cell.length_c   1.000
_cell.angle_alpha   90.00
_cell.angle_beta   90.00
_cell.angle_gamma   90.00
#
_symmetry.space_group_name_H-M   'P 1'
#
loop_
_entity.id
_entity.type
_entity.pdbx_description
1 polymer ?
#
loop_
_entity_poly.entity_id
_entity_poly.type
_entity_poly.pdbx_seq_one_letter_code
_entity_poly.pdbx_strand_id
1 'polypeptide(L)'
;MNRRVTMALLGSAAIVSGLAFAQLGSSEKAAQSLHIVSERSQPRAALAPAPTAAPTSGTASITLAPPVLALVDTTTVDQFHDSNTTLCGTQKVHIDGPVRAFNHAGTVHLTVSDPNAIGWQWTGTPAAFRSTPDSATLDCTPVLDGNNVILPDNDPDLHDQKTWIQAYFYRAGTAYAYGHQDYFGTRNDIAGCHEAGETDGLPYCWMASIPVWTAPAAATHLSFARSATPPSHVAIFPHVRYPQTAAEIEEMPLAGWIGYGTPSNIVRGRNADGSLQNVWYMFAYASAAYKGQAKGVCLFRSADPADRNSWYAWNGNATTPGFTQQMQDPTSHTNSPCAVVKPAMFNTYVRSVVWHAPSRHYIAIFRTSGAVRYATSTDMVNWSAGADLLGSTVSQVNYPVVIDFDSGGTDEETFDRLYGNGNAFLMYRESVVSGHTRINRRKLVVTNYDPDVPGS
;
A
#
# COMPACT_ATOMS: atom_id res chain seq x y z
N MET A 1 4.77 -7.51 -54.34
CA MET A 1 5.45 -8.69 -54.92
C MET A 1 5.60 -9.74 -53.83
N ASN A 2 5.06 -10.92 -54.10
CA ASN A 2 4.91 -12.07 -53.20
C ASN A 2 6.18 -12.48 -52.46
N ARG A 3 6.06 -12.87 -51.18
CA ARG A 3 6.75 -14.05 -50.66
C ARG A 3 5.94 -14.74 -49.56
N ARG A 4 5.68 -16.01 -49.83
CA ARG A 4 4.97 -17.02 -49.05
C ARG A 4 5.79 -17.38 -47.79
N VAL A 5 5.10 -17.63 -46.68
CA VAL A 5 5.64 -18.41 -45.56
C VAL A 5 4.75 -19.63 -45.35
N THR A 6 5.43 -20.78 -45.27
CA THR A 6 4.93 -22.14 -45.28
C THR A 6 4.33 -22.52 -43.93
N MET A 7 3.12 -23.08 -43.93
CA MET A 7 2.43 -23.63 -42.76
C MET A 7 2.75 -25.13 -42.68
N ALA A 8 3.31 -25.57 -41.55
CA ALA A 8 3.56 -26.99 -41.28
C ALA A 8 2.50 -27.53 -40.32
N LEU A 9 1.69 -28.47 -40.80
CA LEU A 9 0.81 -29.33 -40.00
C LEU A 9 1.64 -30.35 -39.23
N LEU A 10 1.33 -30.56 -37.95
CA LEU A 10 1.68 -31.77 -37.21
C LEU A 10 0.54 -32.19 -36.29
N GLY A 11 -0.13 -33.27 -36.71
CA GLY A 11 -0.25 -34.49 -35.91
C GLY A 11 -1.11 -34.48 -34.65
N SER A 12 -2.39 -34.79 -34.83
CA SER A 12 -3.28 -35.29 -33.77
C SER A 12 -2.83 -36.67 -33.26
N ALA A 13 -2.74 -36.85 -31.94
CA ALA A 13 -2.75 -38.16 -31.30
C ALA A 13 -3.74 -38.14 -30.13
N ALA A 14 -4.77 -38.97 -30.27
CA ALA A 14 -5.81 -39.22 -29.27
C ALA A 14 -5.24 -40.10 -28.14
N ILE A 15 -5.55 -39.75 -26.89
CA ILE A 15 -5.45 -40.67 -25.75
C ILE A 15 -6.81 -40.71 -25.06
N VAL A 16 -7.34 -41.93 -24.99
CA VAL A 16 -8.55 -42.35 -24.30
C VAL A 16 -8.19 -42.70 -22.84
N SER A 17 -8.89 -42.11 -21.88
CA SER A 17 -9.09 -42.59 -20.51
C SER A 17 -10.27 -41.77 -19.95
N GLY A 18 -11.35 -42.29 -19.38
CA GLY A 18 -11.52 -43.47 -18.55
C GLY A 18 -12.20 -42.98 -17.27
N LEU A 19 -13.50 -43.25 -17.14
CA LEU A 19 -14.42 -42.82 -16.07
C LEU A 19 -13.92 -43.05 -14.63
N ALA A 20 -14.23 -42.10 -13.74
CA ALA A 20 -14.72 -42.39 -12.38
C ALA A 20 -15.44 -41.17 -11.78
N PHE A 21 -16.77 -41.20 -11.77
CA PHE A 21 -17.61 -40.32 -10.96
C PHE A 21 -17.70 -40.89 -9.55
N ALA A 22 -17.23 -40.17 -8.54
CA ALA A 22 -17.47 -40.47 -7.14
C ALA A 22 -18.52 -39.50 -6.57
N GLN A 23 -19.68 -40.06 -6.23
CA GLN A 23 -20.75 -39.41 -5.47
C GLN A 23 -20.24 -39.02 -4.08
N LEU A 24 -20.39 -37.74 -3.71
CA LEU A 24 -20.28 -37.29 -2.32
C LEU A 24 -21.69 -37.25 -1.72
N GLY A 25 -21.90 -38.12 -0.74
CA GLY A 25 -23.13 -38.23 0.03
C GLY A 25 -23.35 -37.04 0.95
N SER A 26 -24.57 -36.53 0.93
CA SER A 26 -25.15 -35.64 1.93
C SER A 26 -25.33 -36.41 3.25
N SER A 27 -24.73 -35.92 4.34
CA SER A 27 -25.13 -36.33 5.69
C SER A 27 -25.73 -35.14 6.43
N GLU A 28 -27.04 -35.22 6.61
CA GLU A 28 -27.83 -34.39 7.51
C GLU A 28 -27.39 -34.66 8.96
N LYS A 29 -27.11 -33.59 9.72
CA LYS A 29 -27.05 -33.66 11.18
C LYS A 29 -28.18 -32.83 11.77
N ALA A 30 -29.09 -33.57 12.41
CA ALA A 30 -30.21 -33.08 13.18
C ALA A 30 -29.77 -32.23 14.38
N ALA A 31 -30.37 -31.06 14.54
CA ALA A 31 -30.31 -30.27 15.76
C ALA A 31 -31.41 -30.76 16.73
N GLN A 32 -31.02 -31.44 17.80
CA GLN A 32 -31.91 -31.72 18.93
C GLN A 32 -31.88 -30.53 19.90
N SER A 33 -33.07 -29.94 20.08
CA SER A 33 -33.34 -28.89 21.08
C SER A 33 -33.53 -29.54 22.45
N LEU A 34 -32.70 -29.17 23.43
CA LEU A 34 -32.88 -29.57 24.82
C LEU A 34 -33.62 -28.46 25.59
N HIS A 35 -34.87 -28.73 25.95
CA HIS A 35 -35.62 -27.95 26.92
C HIS A 35 -35.09 -28.25 28.33
N ILE A 36 -34.53 -27.23 29.00
CA ILE A 36 -34.30 -27.26 30.44
C ILE A 36 -35.38 -26.38 31.09
N VAL A 37 -36.31 -27.04 31.78
CA VAL A 37 -37.22 -26.44 32.76
C VAL A 37 -36.60 -26.73 34.13
N SER A 38 -36.30 -25.70 34.92
CA SER A 38 -36.08 -25.89 36.36
C SER A 38 -36.45 -24.63 37.16
N GLU A 39 -37.59 -24.78 37.84
CA GLU A 39 -37.94 -24.33 39.19
C GLU A 39 -37.76 -22.86 39.63
N ARG A 40 -38.93 -22.22 39.79
CA ARG A 40 -39.14 -21.02 40.60
C ARG A 40 -38.83 -21.31 42.07
N SER A 41 -37.83 -20.61 42.62
CA SER A 41 -37.69 -20.39 44.06
C SER A 41 -38.31 -19.04 44.45
N GLN A 42 -39.03 -19.04 45.57
CA GLN A 42 -39.76 -17.89 46.12
C GLN A 42 -38.81 -16.81 46.70
N PRO A 43 -39.27 -15.55 46.78
CA PRO A 43 -38.41 -14.42 47.16
C PRO A 43 -38.16 -14.38 48.66
N ARG A 44 -36.88 -14.36 49.05
CA ARG A 44 -36.45 -13.92 50.39
C ARG A 44 -36.49 -12.39 50.45
N ALA A 45 -37.06 -11.85 51.52
CA ALA A 45 -37.07 -10.43 51.84
C ALA A 45 -35.63 -9.87 51.88
N ALA A 46 -35.35 -8.89 51.03
CA ALA A 46 -34.07 -8.19 50.99
C ALA A 46 -34.05 -7.09 52.05
N LEU A 47 -33.08 -7.16 52.95
CA LEU A 47 -32.64 -6.06 53.80
C LEU A 47 -32.04 -4.96 52.91
N ALA A 48 -32.44 -3.70 53.15
CA ALA A 48 -31.92 -2.54 52.45
C ALA A 48 -30.40 -2.41 52.65
N PRO A 49 -29.59 -2.30 51.58
CA PRO A 49 -28.18 -1.99 51.71
C PRO A 49 -28.01 -0.50 52.05
N ALA A 50 -27.10 -0.23 52.99
CA ALA A 50 -26.64 1.12 53.29
C ALA A 50 -26.07 1.80 52.03
N PRO A 51 -26.15 3.15 51.92
CA PRO A 51 -25.62 3.86 50.76
C PRO A 51 -24.08 3.79 50.79
N THR A 52 -23.51 2.84 50.05
CA THR A 52 -22.10 2.81 49.76
C THR A 52 -21.81 3.93 48.76
N ALA A 53 -21.14 4.99 49.22
CA ALA A 53 -20.64 6.03 48.33
C ALA A 53 -19.74 5.38 47.27
N ALA A 54 -20.18 5.45 46.01
CA ALA A 54 -19.39 4.97 44.89
C ALA A 54 -18.07 5.77 44.83
N PRO A 55 -16.90 5.11 44.76
CA PRO A 55 -15.67 5.82 44.51
C PRO A 55 -15.78 6.44 43.11
N THR A 56 -15.84 7.77 43.05
CA THR A 56 -15.65 8.53 41.83
C THR A 56 -14.19 8.38 41.41
N SER A 57 -13.88 7.27 40.76
CA SER A 57 -12.62 7.04 40.05
C SER A 57 -12.62 7.90 38.79
N GLY A 58 -12.48 9.21 38.96
CA GLY A 58 -12.21 10.12 37.85
C GLY A 58 -10.78 9.89 37.39
N THR A 59 -10.56 8.89 36.53
CA THR A 59 -9.34 8.81 35.73
C THR A 59 -9.36 10.00 34.79
N ALA A 60 -8.64 11.07 35.15
CA ALA A 60 -8.37 12.17 34.26
C ALA A 60 -7.78 11.58 32.96
N SER A 61 -8.46 11.80 31.84
CA SER A 61 -7.96 11.40 30.53
C SER A 61 -6.72 12.22 30.23
N ILE A 62 -5.54 11.59 30.32
CA ILE A 62 -4.28 12.25 29.96
C ILE A 62 -4.26 12.35 28.43
N THR A 63 -4.40 13.57 27.91
CA THR A 63 -4.16 13.84 26.48
C THR A 63 -2.66 13.84 26.24
N LEU A 64 -2.19 12.87 25.46
CA LEU A 64 -0.79 12.78 25.06
C LEU A 64 -0.47 13.80 23.96
N ALA A 65 0.71 14.42 24.03
CA ALA A 65 1.15 15.37 23.02
C ALA A 65 1.43 14.67 21.67
N PRO A 66 1.24 15.34 20.52
CA PRO A 66 1.74 14.82 19.26
C PRO A 66 3.27 14.66 19.27
N PRO A 67 3.83 13.63 18.62
CA PRO A 67 5.27 13.45 18.52
C PRO A 67 5.88 14.51 17.58
N VAL A 68 7.07 15.00 17.93
CA VAL A 68 7.85 15.95 17.14
C VAL A 68 9.00 15.20 16.49
N LEU A 69 8.98 15.12 15.15
CA LEU A 69 10.06 14.50 14.38
C LEU A 69 11.17 15.48 14.07
N ALA A 70 12.41 15.00 14.13
CA ALA A 70 13.60 15.71 13.66
C ALA A 70 14.58 14.75 12.98
N LEU A 71 15.43 15.29 12.12
CA LEU A 71 16.59 14.57 11.58
C LEU A 71 17.76 14.70 12.57
N VAL A 72 18.42 13.59 12.89
CA VAL A 72 19.53 13.56 13.88
C VAL A 72 20.74 14.37 13.41
N ASP A 73 20.99 14.38 12.11
CA ASP A 73 22.03 15.18 11.47
C ASP A 73 21.49 15.68 10.11
N THR A 74 21.49 16.99 9.91
CA THR A 74 21.01 17.60 8.67
C THR A 74 22.05 17.57 7.56
N THR A 75 23.31 17.30 7.89
CA THR A 75 24.46 17.36 6.97
C THR A 75 24.86 15.99 6.42
N THR A 76 24.71 14.92 7.19
CA THR A 76 25.07 13.57 6.75
C THR A 76 23.91 12.92 5.99
N VAL A 77 24.19 12.50 4.75
CA VAL A 77 23.27 11.69 3.92
C VAL A 77 23.93 10.34 3.69
N ASP A 78 23.30 9.29 4.20
CA ASP A 78 23.77 7.92 3.97
C ASP A 78 23.20 7.45 2.63
N GLN A 79 24.06 7.23 1.65
CA GLN A 79 23.65 6.65 0.37
C GLN A 79 23.46 5.15 0.54
N PHE A 80 22.25 4.65 0.30
CA PHE A 80 21.94 3.22 0.37
C PHE A 80 22.19 2.49 -0.95
N HIS A 81 21.91 3.13 -2.08
CA HIS A 81 22.08 2.57 -3.42
C HIS A 81 22.35 3.67 -4.42
N ASP A 82 23.19 3.41 -5.42
CA ASP A 82 23.45 4.31 -6.55
C ASP A 82 23.36 3.52 -7.86
N SER A 83 22.39 3.87 -8.71
CA SER A 83 22.09 3.12 -9.92
C SER A 83 23.20 3.15 -10.98
N ASN A 84 24.22 4.00 -10.84
CA ASN A 84 25.36 4.06 -11.75
C ASN A 84 26.55 3.20 -11.29
N THR A 85 26.63 2.87 -10.01
CA THR A 85 27.76 2.13 -9.43
C THR A 85 27.36 0.77 -8.89
N THR A 86 26.12 0.62 -8.44
CA THR A 86 25.54 -0.64 -7.97
C THR A 86 24.66 -1.22 -9.08
N LEU A 87 25.27 -2.12 -9.88
CA LEU A 87 24.67 -2.71 -11.07
C LEU A 87 24.35 -4.19 -10.89
N CYS A 88 23.42 -4.68 -11.70
CA CYS A 88 23.20 -6.10 -11.92
C CYS A 88 23.77 -6.49 -13.29
N GLY A 89 25.05 -6.90 -13.28
CA GLY A 89 25.83 -7.02 -14.52
C GLY A 89 26.00 -5.65 -15.16
N THR A 90 25.42 -5.45 -16.33
CA THR A 90 25.38 -4.13 -17.02
C THR A 90 24.07 -3.37 -16.77
N GLN A 91 23.09 -4.00 -16.13
CA GLN A 91 21.79 -3.40 -15.89
C GLN A 91 21.83 -2.49 -14.67
N LYS A 92 21.34 -1.26 -14.86
CA LYS A 92 21.13 -0.32 -13.76
C LYS A 92 19.86 -0.67 -13.02
N VAL A 93 19.92 -0.67 -11.69
CA VAL A 93 18.73 -0.75 -10.84
C VAL A 93 18.24 0.67 -10.57
N HIS A 94 17.34 1.14 -11.42
CA HIS A 94 16.71 2.46 -11.29
C HIS A 94 15.59 2.45 -10.26
N ILE A 95 15.31 3.63 -9.71
CA ILE A 95 14.32 3.79 -8.65
C ILE A 95 13.16 4.64 -9.14
N ASP A 96 11.98 4.03 -9.20
CA ASP A 96 10.70 4.67 -9.53
C ASP A 96 9.56 4.19 -8.64
N GLY A 97 9.78 4.32 -7.33
CA GLY A 97 8.78 4.02 -6.32
C GLY A 97 9.35 4.23 -4.91
N PRO A 98 8.49 4.21 -3.88
CA PRO A 98 8.95 4.12 -2.50
C PRO A 98 9.64 2.78 -2.27
N VAL A 99 10.70 2.79 -1.45
CA VAL A 99 11.21 1.53 -0.90
C VAL A 99 10.17 0.96 0.06
N ARG A 100 10.01 -0.35 0.07
CA ARG A 100 9.12 -1.07 0.99
C ARG A 100 9.83 -2.25 1.57
N ALA A 101 9.62 -2.52 2.85
CA ALA A 101 10.29 -3.62 3.51
C ALA A 101 9.34 -4.43 4.38
N PHE A 102 9.69 -5.69 4.58
CA PHE A 102 9.15 -6.53 5.64
C PHE A 102 10.24 -7.46 6.18
N ASN A 103 10.07 -7.96 7.39
CA ASN A 103 10.94 -8.95 8.01
C ASN A 103 10.30 -10.34 7.92
N HIS A 104 11.07 -11.33 7.50
CA HIS A 104 10.69 -12.73 7.51
C HIS A 104 11.80 -13.53 8.19
N ALA A 105 11.49 -14.13 9.34
CA ALA A 105 12.42 -14.99 10.08
C ALA A 105 13.81 -14.36 10.34
N GLY A 106 13.86 -13.03 10.55
CA GLY A 106 15.11 -12.29 10.79
C GLY A 106 15.80 -11.77 9.51
N THR A 107 15.26 -12.09 8.33
CA THR A 107 15.68 -11.52 7.06
C THR A 107 14.73 -10.39 6.65
N VAL A 108 15.28 -9.20 6.49
CA VAL A 108 14.60 -8.06 5.88
C VAL A 108 14.63 -8.21 4.37
N HIS A 109 13.46 -8.13 3.74
CA HIS A 109 13.30 -7.95 2.30
C HIS A 109 12.92 -6.50 2.05
N LEU A 110 13.84 -5.69 1.51
CA LEU A 110 13.56 -4.34 1.06
C LEU A 110 13.45 -4.33 -0.45
N THR A 111 12.34 -3.84 -1.01
CA THR A 111 12.11 -3.81 -2.44
C THR A 111 11.82 -2.42 -2.97
N VAL A 112 11.97 -2.30 -4.28
CA VAL A 112 11.66 -1.10 -5.04
C VAL A 112 11.33 -1.48 -6.47
N SER A 113 10.48 -0.69 -7.13
CA SER A 113 10.24 -0.83 -8.58
C SER A 113 11.03 0.22 -9.35
N ASP A 114 11.45 -0.15 -10.56
CA ASP A 114 12.14 0.73 -11.50
C ASP A 114 11.17 1.37 -12.53
N PRO A 115 11.62 2.32 -13.38
CA PRO A 115 10.76 2.95 -14.38
C PRO A 115 10.14 2.01 -15.40
N ASN A 116 10.65 0.79 -15.53
CA ASN A 116 10.12 -0.26 -16.41
C ASN A 116 9.22 -1.23 -15.66
N ALA A 117 8.78 -0.91 -14.43
CA ALA A 117 7.96 -1.78 -13.59
C ALA A 117 8.63 -3.12 -13.26
N ILE A 118 9.97 -3.17 -13.27
CA ILE A 118 10.73 -4.30 -12.74
C ILE A 118 10.94 -4.08 -11.24
N GLY A 119 10.58 -5.08 -10.43
CA GLY A 119 10.82 -5.08 -8.99
C GLY A 119 12.20 -5.63 -8.66
N TRP A 120 12.93 -4.95 -7.79
CA TRP A 120 14.24 -5.35 -7.27
C TRP A 120 14.18 -5.49 -5.75
N GLN A 121 15.08 -6.29 -5.17
CA GLN A 121 15.15 -6.44 -3.72
C GLN A 121 16.58 -6.40 -3.17
N TRP A 122 16.68 -6.03 -1.91
CA TRP A 122 17.85 -6.22 -1.05
C TRP A 122 17.44 -7.12 0.11
N THR A 123 18.36 -8.02 0.49
CA THR A 123 18.19 -8.88 1.66
C THR A 123 19.30 -8.68 2.68
N GLY A 124 18.99 -8.88 3.96
CA GLY A 124 19.93 -8.71 5.06
C GLY A 124 19.24 -8.81 6.41
N THR A 125 19.99 -8.69 7.50
CA THR A 125 19.41 -8.63 8.85
C THR A 125 18.97 -7.20 9.18
N PRO A 126 18.06 -6.99 10.15
CA PRO A 126 17.76 -5.65 10.65
C PRO A 126 19.00 -4.87 11.08
N ALA A 127 19.98 -5.54 11.69
CA ALA A 127 21.25 -4.93 12.08
C ALA A 127 22.07 -4.44 10.88
N ALA A 128 22.14 -5.23 9.81
CA ALA A 128 22.79 -4.85 8.55
C ALA A 128 22.16 -3.59 7.96
N PHE A 129 20.81 -3.57 7.88
CA PHE A 129 20.09 -2.38 7.44
C PHE A 129 20.28 -1.17 8.38
N ARG A 130 20.58 -1.33 9.67
CA ARG A 130 20.88 -0.20 10.57
C ARG A 130 22.31 0.33 10.44
N SER A 131 23.32 -0.55 10.42
CA SER A 131 24.73 -0.15 10.62
C SER A 131 25.36 0.50 9.39
N THR A 132 25.19 -0.11 8.21
CA THR A 132 25.87 0.31 6.98
C THR A 132 25.12 -0.24 5.76
N PRO A 133 24.78 0.59 4.77
CA PRO A 133 24.02 0.14 3.60
C PRO A 133 24.63 -1.02 2.81
N ASP A 134 25.96 -1.03 2.69
CA ASP A 134 26.70 -2.02 1.89
C ASP A 134 26.62 -3.46 2.41
N SER A 135 26.06 -3.65 3.61
CA SER A 135 25.85 -4.99 4.19
C SER A 135 24.54 -5.65 3.75
N ALA A 136 23.62 -4.90 3.14
CA ALA A 136 22.45 -5.44 2.47
C ALA A 136 22.84 -5.92 1.05
N THR A 137 22.48 -7.15 0.71
CA THR A 137 22.83 -7.75 -0.58
C THR A 137 21.74 -7.46 -1.60
N LEU A 138 22.09 -6.75 -2.68
CA LEU A 138 21.22 -6.60 -3.85
C LEU A 138 21.03 -7.95 -4.53
N ASP A 139 19.78 -8.35 -4.71
CA ASP A 139 19.41 -9.48 -5.54
C ASP A 139 19.25 -9.02 -6.98
N CYS A 140 20.08 -9.57 -7.85
CA CYS A 140 20.08 -9.26 -9.28
C CYS A 140 19.09 -10.08 -10.10
N THR A 141 18.24 -10.87 -9.43
CA THR A 141 17.06 -11.47 -10.04
C THR A 141 15.86 -10.58 -9.73
N PRO A 142 15.13 -10.09 -10.75
CA PRO A 142 13.88 -9.37 -10.53
C PRO A 142 12.89 -10.16 -9.68
N VAL A 143 12.27 -9.51 -8.70
CA VAL A 143 11.23 -10.11 -7.86
C VAL A 143 9.82 -9.98 -8.46
N LEU A 144 9.67 -9.07 -9.41
CA LEU A 144 8.43 -8.81 -10.14
C LEU A 144 8.79 -8.35 -11.56
N ASP A 145 8.14 -8.92 -12.57
CA ASP A 145 7.97 -8.29 -13.87
C ASP A 145 6.55 -7.75 -13.96
N GLY A 146 6.40 -6.45 -13.73
CA GLY A 146 5.12 -5.76 -13.74
C GLY A 146 4.76 -5.17 -15.09
N ASN A 147 5.56 -5.37 -16.14
CA ASN A 147 5.41 -4.67 -17.43
C ASN A 147 4.82 -5.59 -18.50
N ASN A 148 3.50 -5.76 -18.48
CA ASN A 148 2.79 -6.67 -19.38
C ASN A 148 2.48 -6.02 -20.73
N VAL A 149 3.50 -5.54 -21.43
CA VAL A 149 3.39 -4.77 -22.69
C VAL A 149 2.93 -5.63 -23.87
N ILE A 150 2.81 -6.95 -23.71
CA ILE A 150 2.58 -7.90 -24.81
C ILE A 150 1.47 -8.89 -24.43
N LEU A 151 0.26 -8.38 -24.20
CA LEU A 151 -0.94 -9.22 -24.30
C LEU A 151 -1.74 -8.82 -25.54
N PRO A 152 -2.19 -9.78 -26.36
CA PRO A 152 -2.84 -9.52 -27.64
C PRO A 152 -4.12 -8.66 -27.57
N ASP A 153 -4.66 -8.43 -26.37
CA ASP A 153 -5.94 -7.73 -26.20
C ASP A 153 -5.84 -6.39 -25.47
N ASN A 154 -4.70 -6.07 -24.80
CA ASN A 154 -4.42 -4.81 -24.10
C ASN A 154 -5.70 -4.08 -23.58
N ASP A 155 -6.51 -4.87 -22.90
CA ASP A 155 -7.86 -4.48 -22.53
C ASP A 155 -7.78 -3.66 -21.24
N PRO A 156 -8.23 -2.39 -21.23
CA PRO A 156 -8.19 -1.56 -20.02
C PRO A 156 -8.98 -2.16 -18.86
N ASP A 157 -9.96 -3.02 -19.15
CA ASP A 157 -10.79 -3.69 -18.15
C ASP A 157 -10.02 -4.81 -17.43
N LEU A 158 -8.84 -5.23 -17.92
CA LEU A 158 -7.98 -6.21 -17.23
C LEU A 158 -7.14 -5.61 -16.10
N HIS A 159 -6.92 -4.28 -16.10
CA HIS A 159 -6.13 -3.58 -15.08
C HIS A 159 -4.74 -4.19 -14.83
N ASP A 160 -4.02 -4.54 -15.91
CA ASP A 160 -2.80 -5.34 -15.79
C ASP A 160 -1.68 -4.90 -16.74
N GLN A 161 -1.70 -3.66 -17.26
CA GLN A 161 -0.71 -3.24 -18.26
C GLN A 161 0.69 -2.97 -17.65
N LYS A 162 0.78 -2.12 -16.61
CA LYS A 162 2.07 -1.83 -15.95
C LYS A 162 1.92 -1.59 -14.45
N THR A 163 2.61 -2.38 -13.62
CA THR A 163 2.45 -2.35 -12.15
C THR A 163 3.77 -2.14 -11.41
N TRP A 164 3.82 -1.15 -10.53
CA TRP A 164 4.93 -0.92 -9.61
C TRP A 164 4.54 -1.27 -8.17
N ILE A 165 5.40 -1.99 -7.45
CA ILE A 165 5.21 -2.29 -6.03
C ILE A 165 5.28 -0.99 -5.24
N GLN A 166 4.23 -0.68 -4.48
CA GLN A 166 4.19 0.54 -3.68
C GLN A 166 3.73 0.31 -2.23
N ALA A 167 3.32 -0.89 -1.84
CA ALA A 167 2.97 -1.22 -0.47
C ALA A 167 3.09 -2.73 -0.20
N TYR A 168 3.31 -3.11 1.07
CA TYR A 168 3.38 -4.49 1.50
C TYR A 168 2.42 -4.81 2.63
N PHE A 169 1.97 -6.06 2.61
CA PHE A 169 1.49 -6.78 3.76
C PHE A 169 2.20 -8.13 3.84
N TYR A 170 2.54 -8.58 5.05
CA TYR A 170 3.13 -9.89 5.26
C TYR A 170 2.36 -10.62 6.35
N ARG A 171 2.02 -11.89 6.10
CA ARG A 171 1.39 -12.77 7.09
C ARG A 171 1.68 -14.22 6.76
N ALA A 172 2.01 -15.00 7.78
CA ALA A 172 2.06 -16.46 7.72
C ALA A 172 2.86 -17.00 6.51
N GLY A 173 4.06 -16.45 6.29
CA GLY A 173 4.91 -16.92 5.19
C GLY A 173 4.54 -16.40 3.80
N THR A 174 3.58 -15.49 3.67
CA THR A 174 3.19 -14.90 2.38
C THR A 174 3.36 -13.38 2.39
N ALA A 175 4.06 -12.86 1.39
CA ALA A 175 4.15 -11.44 1.11
C ALA A 175 3.09 -11.05 0.07
N TYR A 176 2.40 -9.94 0.33
CA TYR A 176 1.37 -9.35 -0.52
C TYR A 176 1.83 -7.96 -0.95
N ALA A 177 2.16 -7.80 -2.23
CA ALA A 177 2.55 -6.53 -2.82
C ALA A 177 1.33 -5.82 -3.41
N TYR A 178 1.04 -4.62 -2.92
CA TYR A 178 0.00 -3.76 -3.44
C TYR A 178 0.62 -2.76 -4.42
N GLY A 179 0.09 -2.74 -5.64
CA GLY A 179 0.66 -2.02 -6.76
C GLY A 179 0.07 -0.64 -7.00
N HIS A 180 0.83 0.23 -7.65
CA HIS A 180 0.26 1.25 -8.53
C HIS A 180 0.24 0.62 -9.91
N GLN A 181 -0.94 0.33 -10.44
CA GLN A 181 -1.08 -0.18 -11.80
C GLN A 181 -1.62 0.91 -12.70
N ASP A 182 -0.96 1.08 -13.84
CA ASP A 182 -1.37 2.00 -14.87
C ASP A 182 -1.80 1.27 -16.12
N TYR A 183 -2.87 1.80 -16.70
CA TYR A 183 -3.19 1.68 -18.10
C TYR A 183 -2.92 3.02 -18.77
N PHE A 184 -2.03 3.03 -19.77
CA PHE A 184 -1.74 4.20 -20.59
C PHE A 184 -2.28 3.99 -22.01
N GLY A 185 -3.31 4.74 -22.40
CA GLY A 185 -3.79 4.74 -23.77
C GLY A 185 -2.71 5.15 -24.79
N THR A 186 -1.75 5.98 -24.36
CA THR A 186 -0.59 6.41 -25.17
C THR A 186 0.35 5.28 -25.60
N ARG A 187 0.29 4.10 -24.95
CA ARG A 187 1.09 2.94 -25.33
C ARG A 187 0.45 2.09 -26.43
N ASN A 188 -0.80 2.40 -26.76
CA ASN A 188 -1.69 1.52 -27.48
C ASN A 188 -2.33 2.20 -28.69
N ASP A 189 -1.83 3.38 -29.06
CA ASP A 189 -2.28 4.20 -30.19
C ASP A 189 -3.83 4.38 -30.22
N ILE A 190 -4.45 4.55 -29.05
CA ILE A 190 -5.90 4.74 -28.95
C ILE A 190 -6.26 6.10 -29.56
N ALA A 191 -7.16 6.09 -30.55
CA ALA A 191 -7.65 7.30 -31.18
C ALA A 191 -8.25 8.28 -30.15
N GLY A 192 -7.83 9.55 -30.22
CA GLY A 192 -8.25 10.60 -29.29
C GLY A 192 -7.42 10.69 -28.00
N CYS A 193 -6.47 9.78 -27.81
CA CYS A 193 -5.48 9.85 -26.73
C CYS A 193 -4.20 10.55 -27.19
N HIS A 194 -3.49 11.10 -26.23
CA HIS A 194 -2.20 11.76 -26.44
C HIS A 194 -1.16 10.83 -27.06
N GLU A 195 -0.41 11.32 -28.03
CA GLU A 195 0.76 10.62 -28.57
C GLU A 195 2.03 10.99 -27.81
N ALA A 196 2.79 9.98 -27.36
CA ALA A 196 3.98 10.21 -26.55
C ALA A 196 5.04 11.03 -27.31
N GLY A 197 5.39 12.20 -26.77
CA GLY A 197 6.39 13.10 -27.35
C GLY A 197 5.80 14.23 -28.19
N GLU A 198 4.49 14.25 -28.38
CA GLU A 198 3.79 15.30 -29.11
C GLU A 198 3.27 16.40 -28.16
N THR A 199 2.74 17.49 -28.72
CA THR A 199 1.95 18.49 -27.99
C THR A 199 0.67 18.73 -28.78
N ASP A 200 -0.28 17.83 -28.58
CA ASP A 200 -1.53 17.72 -29.36
C ASP A 200 -2.77 18.22 -28.60
N GLY A 201 -2.63 18.48 -27.29
CA GLY A 201 -3.75 18.90 -26.43
C GLY A 201 -4.76 17.79 -26.14
N LEU A 202 -4.40 16.53 -26.42
CA LEU A 202 -5.24 15.36 -26.17
C LEU A 202 -5.03 14.81 -24.74
N PRO A 203 -6.02 14.10 -24.16
CA PRO A 203 -5.87 13.47 -22.86
C PRO A 203 -4.87 12.31 -22.88
N TYR A 204 -4.12 12.11 -21.79
CA TYR A 204 -3.18 10.99 -21.65
C TYR A 204 -3.86 9.62 -21.60
N CYS A 205 -5.19 9.57 -21.50
CA CYS A 205 -5.95 8.33 -21.45
C CYS A 205 -5.41 7.37 -20.39
N TRP A 206 -5.22 7.91 -19.20
CA TRP A 206 -4.52 7.25 -18.11
C TRP A 206 -5.51 6.84 -17.02
N MET A 207 -5.56 5.54 -16.73
CA MET A 207 -6.34 4.98 -15.64
C MET A 207 -5.44 4.19 -14.70
N ALA A 208 -5.69 4.30 -13.40
CA ALA A 208 -4.95 3.59 -12.37
C ALA A 208 -5.85 2.74 -11.47
N SER A 209 -5.30 1.61 -11.04
CA SER A 209 -5.88 0.73 -10.03
C SER A 209 -4.82 0.24 -9.04
N ILE A 210 -5.26 -0.46 -7.99
CA ILE A 210 -4.37 -1.08 -7.01
C ILE A 210 -4.57 -2.60 -7.05
N PRO A 211 -3.71 -3.33 -7.77
CA PRO A 211 -3.69 -4.79 -7.76
C PRO A 211 -2.90 -5.37 -6.61
N VAL A 212 -3.14 -6.65 -6.35
CA VAL A 212 -2.42 -7.45 -5.36
C VAL A 212 -1.64 -8.54 -6.07
N TRP A 213 -0.35 -8.59 -5.76
CA TRP A 213 0.58 -9.65 -6.14
C TRP A 213 1.04 -10.38 -4.89
N THR A 214 1.33 -11.67 -5.01
CA THR A 214 1.71 -12.51 -3.89
C THR A 214 2.99 -13.27 -4.19
N ALA A 215 3.82 -13.43 -3.17
CA ALA A 215 4.99 -14.30 -3.19
C ALA A 215 5.02 -15.10 -1.88
N PRO A 216 5.33 -16.40 -1.91
CA PRO A 216 5.79 -17.07 -0.70
C PRO A 216 7.06 -16.37 -0.23
N ALA A 217 7.12 -16.01 1.06
CA ALA A 217 8.34 -15.52 1.64
C ALA A 217 9.34 -16.67 1.73
N ALA A 218 10.48 -16.48 1.08
CA ALA A 218 11.62 -17.38 1.14
C ALA A 218 12.81 -16.60 1.67
N ALA A 219 13.79 -17.31 2.23
CA ALA A 219 14.90 -16.68 2.94
C ALA A 219 15.80 -15.77 2.06
N THR A 220 15.78 -15.93 0.74
CA THR A 220 16.75 -15.28 -0.16
C THR A 220 16.14 -14.57 -1.35
N HIS A 221 15.00 -15.03 -1.91
CA HIS A 221 14.41 -14.46 -3.11
C HIS A 221 12.88 -14.47 -3.06
N LEU A 222 12.26 -13.33 -3.40
CA LEU A 222 10.81 -13.24 -3.62
C LEU A 222 10.50 -13.36 -5.11
N SER A 223 9.47 -14.11 -5.45
CA SER A 223 8.95 -14.16 -6.82
C SER A 223 7.45 -13.87 -6.79
N PHE A 224 7.09 -12.64 -7.14
CA PHE A 224 5.71 -12.17 -7.13
C PHE A 224 4.98 -12.63 -8.39
N ALA A 225 3.81 -13.20 -8.18
CA ALA A 225 2.81 -13.45 -9.21
C ALA A 225 1.50 -12.75 -8.83
N ARG A 226 0.62 -12.55 -9.81
CA ARG A 226 -0.72 -11.98 -9.54
C ARG A 226 -1.45 -12.86 -8.53
N SER A 227 -2.18 -12.24 -7.61
CA SER A 227 -2.96 -12.95 -6.59
C SER A 227 -4.16 -13.74 -7.16
N ALA A 228 -4.60 -13.38 -8.38
CA ALA A 228 -5.65 -14.05 -9.14
C ALA A 228 -5.47 -13.75 -10.64
N THR A 229 -6.32 -14.33 -11.49
CA THR A 229 -6.37 -13.97 -12.92
C THR A 229 -6.90 -12.55 -13.09
N PRO A 230 -6.37 -11.73 -14.01
CA PRO A 230 -6.96 -10.44 -14.36
C PRO A 230 -8.44 -10.55 -14.80
N PRO A 231 -9.31 -9.59 -14.45
CA PRO A 231 -9.05 -8.44 -13.56
C PRO A 231 -9.19 -8.77 -12.08
N SER A 232 -9.54 -10.01 -11.72
CA SER A 232 -9.82 -10.42 -10.34
C SER A 232 -8.63 -10.25 -9.37
N HIS A 233 -7.42 -9.94 -9.83
CA HIS A 233 -6.28 -9.60 -8.97
C HIS A 233 -6.33 -8.18 -8.37
N VAL A 234 -7.29 -7.34 -8.76
CA VAL A 234 -7.43 -5.96 -8.27
C VAL A 234 -8.12 -5.91 -6.91
N ALA A 235 -7.54 -5.15 -5.97
CA ALA A 235 -8.14 -4.89 -4.65
C ALA A 235 -8.93 -3.58 -4.60
N ILE A 236 -8.46 -2.54 -5.31
CA ILE A 236 -9.13 -1.25 -5.39
C ILE A 236 -9.19 -0.85 -6.86
N PHE A 237 -10.39 -0.97 -7.43
CA PHE A 237 -10.69 -0.52 -8.78
C PHE A 237 -10.91 1.01 -8.84
N PRO A 238 -10.79 1.63 -10.03
CA PRO A 238 -11.30 2.98 -10.24
C PRO A 238 -12.82 3.03 -10.00
N HIS A 239 -13.34 4.21 -9.65
CA HIS A 239 -14.78 4.35 -9.39
C HIS A 239 -15.65 4.32 -10.67
N VAL A 240 -15.02 4.35 -11.83
CA VAL A 240 -15.65 4.30 -13.15
C VAL A 240 -14.86 3.37 -14.07
N ARG A 241 -15.53 2.81 -15.08
CA ARG A 241 -14.87 2.04 -16.13
C ARG A 241 -14.03 2.95 -17.01
N TYR A 242 -13.14 2.34 -17.77
CA TYR A 242 -12.39 3.06 -18.79
C TYR A 242 -13.36 3.66 -19.84
N PRO A 243 -13.16 4.91 -20.26
CA PRO A 243 -13.85 5.52 -21.41
C PRO A 243 -13.62 4.74 -22.72
N GLN A 244 -14.68 4.31 -23.40
CA GLN A 244 -14.57 3.45 -24.59
C GLN A 244 -15.05 4.12 -25.89
N THR A 245 -15.76 5.26 -25.81
CA THR A 245 -16.20 6.00 -27.00
C THR A 245 -15.38 7.28 -27.20
N ALA A 246 -15.31 7.79 -28.43
CA ALA A 246 -14.62 9.04 -28.74
C ALA A 246 -15.13 10.22 -27.88
N ALA A 247 -16.45 10.32 -27.68
CA ALA A 247 -17.04 11.35 -26.83
C ALA A 247 -16.65 11.19 -25.35
N GLU A 248 -16.57 9.96 -24.83
CA GLU A 248 -16.12 9.72 -23.45
C GLU A 248 -14.63 10.01 -23.28
N ILE A 249 -13.81 9.74 -24.31
CA ILE A 249 -12.37 10.03 -24.34
C ILE A 249 -12.14 11.55 -24.35
N GLU A 250 -12.89 12.31 -25.15
CA GLU A 250 -12.80 13.79 -25.16
C GLU A 250 -13.08 14.43 -23.80
N GLU A 251 -13.88 13.77 -22.94
CA GLU A 251 -14.17 14.24 -21.57
C GLU A 251 -13.07 13.87 -20.56
N MET A 252 -12.08 13.05 -20.93
CA MET A 252 -11.01 12.63 -20.03
C MET A 252 -10.14 13.82 -19.59
N PRO A 253 -9.55 13.74 -18.39
CA PRO A 253 -8.63 14.77 -17.93
C PRO A 253 -7.39 14.84 -18.83
N LEU A 254 -6.96 16.08 -19.14
CA LEU A 254 -5.73 16.33 -19.89
C LEU A 254 -4.45 15.94 -19.15
N ALA A 255 -4.51 15.71 -17.84
CA ALA A 255 -3.36 15.32 -17.03
C ALA A 255 -3.77 14.51 -15.80
N GLY A 256 -2.88 13.61 -15.38
CA GLY A 256 -3.11 12.70 -14.27
C GLY A 256 -3.95 11.48 -14.67
N TRP A 257 -4.08 10.54 -13.74
CA TRP A 257 -4.87 9.32 -13.93
C TRP A 257 -6.25 9.41 -13.30
N ILE A 258 -7.22 8.76 -13.94
CA ILE A 258 -8.51 8.39 -13.37
C ILE A 258 -8.29 7.20 -12.43
N GLY A 259 -9.02 7.15 -11.32
CA GLY A 259 -8.93 6.05 -10.35
C GLY A 259 -7.93 6.31 -9.24
N TYR A 260 -7.42 5.23 -8.66
CA TYR A 260 -6.64 5.27 -7.43
C TYR A 260 -5.29 4.62 -7.64
N GLY A 261 -4.23 5.29 -7.20
CA GLY A 261 -2.89 4.76 -7.29
C GLY A 261 -2.00 5.27 -6.17
N THR A 262 -0.74 4.91 -6.24
CA THR A 262 0.32 5.33 -5.31
C THR A 262 0.00 4.99 -3.85
N PRO A 263 -0.32 3.72 -3.54
CA PRO A 263 -0.68 3.35 -2.18
C PRO A 263 0.44 3.68 -1.18
N SER A 264 0.06 4.14 0.02
CA SER A 264 0.95 4.17 1.18
C SER A 264 1.27 2.75 1.65
N ASN A 265 2.22 2.57 2.56
CA ASN A 265 2.28 1.30 3.29
C ASN A 265 0.94 1.00 3.99
N ILE A 266 0.74 -0.27 4.28
CA ILE A 266 -0.42 -0.74 5.04
C ILE A 266 -0.04 -0.68 6.51
N VAL A 267 -0.91 -0.08 7.33
CA VAL A 267 -0.67 0.11 8.77
C VAL A 267 -1.83 -0.46 9.58
N ARG A 268 -1.51 -1.14 10.68
CA ARG A 268 -2.53 -1.72 11.55
C ARG A 268 -3.23 -0.66 12.39
N GLY A 269 -4.55 -0.80 12.49
CA GLY A 269 -5.42 0.05 13.33
C GLY A 269 -5.14 -0.12 14.81
N ARG A 270 -5.37 0.93 15.59
CA ARG A 270 -5.16 0.97 17.04
C ARG A 270 -6.23 1.79 17.73
N ASN A 271 -6.60 1.34 18.92
CA ASN A 271 -7.52 2.05 19.80
C ASN A 271 -6.82 3.26 20.46
N ALA A 272 -7.61 4.13 21.09
CA ALA A 272 -7.10 5.31 21.81
C ALA A 272 -6.14 4.97 22.96
N ASP A 273 -6.17 3.75 23.47
CA ASP A 273 -5.24 3.23 24.47
C ASP A 273 -3.93 2.66 23.86
N GLY A 274 -3.84 2.59 22.53
CA GLY A 274 -2.73 2.04 21.76
C GLY A 274 -2.83 0.54 21.44
N SER A 275 -3.85 -0.16 21.96
CA SER A 275 -4.07 -1.57 21.68
C SER A 275 -4.42 -1.81 20.21
N LEU A 276 -4.00 -2.95 19.68
CA LEU A 276 -4.20 -3.32 18.28
C LEU A 276 -5.68 -3.56 17.96
N GLN A 277 -6.10 -3.10 16.80
CA GLN A 277 -7.36 -3.48 16.16
C GLN A 277 -7.11 -4.55 15.09
N ASN A 278 -8.18 -5.24 14.71
CA ASN A 278 -8.19 -6.16 13.57
C ASN A 278 -8.69 -5.45 12.30
N VAL A 279 -8.12 -4.26 12.05
CA VAL A 279 -8.34 -3.51 10.81
C VAL A 279 -7.00 -2.94 10.35
N TRP A 280 -6.89 -2.70 9.06
CA TRP A 280 -5.71 -2.16 8.40
C TRP A 280 -6.10 -0.98 7.54
N TYR A 281 -5.21 -0.01 7.42
CA TYR A 281 -5.43 1.22 6.68
C TYR A 281 -4.41 1.36 5.56
N MET A 282 -4.85 1.93 4.44
CA MET A 282 -4.01 2.30 3.31
C MET A 282 -4.53 3.59 2.70
N PHE A 283 -3.64 4.54 2.47
CA PHE A 283 -3.95 5.74 1.70
C PHE A 283 -3.67 5.50 0.23
N ALA A 284 -4.48 6.07 -0.65
CA ALA A 284 -4.21 6.11 -2.09
C ALA A 284 -4.62 7.46 -2.66
N TYR A 285 -4.12 7.80 -3.84
CA TYR A 285 -4.33 9.11 -4.43
C TYR A 285 -5.12 9.04 -5.73
N ALA A 286 -6.14 9.88 -5.83
CA ALA A 286 -6.84 10.21 -7.06
C ALA A 286 -6.19 11.45 -7.68
N SER A 287 -5.54 11.28 -8.84
CA SER A 287 -4.71 12.32 -9.44
C SER A 287 -5.49 13.32 -10.31
N ALA A 288 -6.52 12.83 -10.97
CA ALA A 288 -7.47 13.64 -11.70
C ALA A 288 -8.79 13.80 -10.94
N ALA A 289 -9.41 14.97 -11.08
CA ALA A 289 -10.82 15.14 -10.73
C ALA A 289 -11.66 14.67 -11.94
N TYR A 290 -12.43 13.60 -11.78
CA TYR A 290 -13.19 13.01 -12.89
C TYR A 290 -14.47 12.34 -12.40
N LYS A 291 -15.59 12.61 -13.08
CA LYS A 291 -16.93 12.02 -12.82
C LYS A 291 -17.27 11.90 -11.33
N GLY A 292 -17.15 13.02 -10.60
CA GLY A 292 -17.48 13.11 -9.18
C GLY A 292 -16.37 12.72 -8.19
N GLN A 293 -15.31 12.04 -8.63
CA GLN A 293 -14.13 11.84 -7.79
C GLN A 293 -13.33 13.13 -7.68
N ALA A 294 -13.13 13.60 -6.45
CA ALA A 294 -12.24 14.72 -6.18
C ALA A 294 -10.77 14.28 -6.27
N LYS A 295 -9.91 15.19 -6.76
CA LYS A 295 -8.46 15.04 -6.68
C LYS A 295 -8.02 15.10 -5.21
N GLY A 296 -7.22 14.14 -4.77
CA GLY A 296 -6.73 14.10 -3.39
C GLY A 296 -6.51 12.69 -2.88
N VAL A 297 -6.20 12.60 -1.58
CA VAL A 297 -5.89 11.34 -0.90
C VAL A 297 -7.16 10.70 -0.33
N CYS A 298 -7.47 9.48 -0.78
CA CYS A 298 -8.46 8.59 -0.20
C CYS A 298 -7.86 7.77 0.94
N LEU A 299 -8.68 7.40 1.93
CA LEU A 299 -8.35 6.42 2.95
C LEU A 299 -9.19 5.16 2.77
N PHE A 300 -8.54 4.01 2.74
CA PHE A 300 -9.16 2.70 2.68
C PHE A 300 -8.91 1.94 3.98
N ARG A 301 -9.90 1.14 4.40
CA ARG A 301 -9.82 0.23 5.54
C ARG A 301 -10.12 -1.19 5.09
N SER A 302 -9.33 -2.13 5.58
CA SER A 302 -9.49 -3.56 5.34
C SER A 302 -9.65 -4.33 6.65
N ALA A 303 -10.47 -5.37 6.65
CA ALA A 303 -10.55 -6.35 7.73
C ALA A 303 -9.51 -7.47 7.60
N ASP A 304 -8.93 -7.64 6.41
CA ASP A 304 -7.83 -8.57 6.15
C ASP A 304 -7.11 -8.20 4.83
N PRO A 305 -5.89 -7.64 4.87
CA PRO A 305 -5.15 -7.31 3.64
C PRO A 305 -4.75 -8.53 2.79
N ALA A 306 -4.91 -9.76 3.28
CA ALA A 306 -4.80 -10.95 2.43
C ALA A 306 -6.05 -11.18 1.56
N ASP A 307 -7.21 -10.66 1.97
CA ASP A 307 -8.44 -10.65 1.20
C ASP A 307 -8.58 -9.33 0.44
N ARG A 308 -8.30 -9.37 -0.86
CA ARG A 308 -8.43 -8.22 -1.78
C ARG A 308 -9.82 -7.59 -1.80
N ASN A 309 -10.89 -8.33 -1.46
CA ASN A 309 -12.25 -7.81 -1.46
C ASN A 309 -12.62 -7.09 -0.17
N SER A 310 -11.73 -7.09 0.83
CA SER A 310 -12.03 -6.53 2.16
C SER A 310 -11.83 -5.01 2.27
N TRP A 311 -11.40 -4.33 1.19
CA TRP A 311 -11.10 -2.91 1.20
C TRP A 311 -12.34 -2.04 0.98
N TYR A 312 -12.58 -1.12 1.91
CA TYR A 312 -13.65 -0.14 1.83
C TYR A 312 -13.08 1.26 2.01
N ALA A 313 -13.53 2.22 1.20
CA ALA A 313 -13.14 3.62 1.30
C ALA A 313 -13.91 4.35 2.41
N TRP A 314 -13.24 5.34 3.01
CA TRP A 314 -13.83 6.26 3.97
C TRP A 314 -14.94 7.10 3.31
N ASN A 315 -16.05 7.25 4.04
CA ASN A 315 -17.26 7.93 3.56
C ASN A 315 -17.24 9.46 3.68
N GLY A 316 -16.18 10.05 4.25
CA GLY A 316 -16.05 11.51 4.42
C GLY A 316 -16.53 12.06 5.76
N ASN A 317 -17.08 11.24 6.64
CA ASN A 317 -17.50 11.67 7.98
C ASN A 317 -16.32 11.57 8.97
N ALA A 318 -15.80 12.70 9.43
CA ALA A 318 -14.68 12.74 10.37
C ALA A 318 -15.11 12.60 11.84
N THR A 319 -16.40 12.78 12.16
CA THR A 319 -16.95 12.65 13.51
C THR A 319 -17.33 11.21 13.83
N THR A 320 -17.80 10.47 12.83
CA THR A 320 -18.10 9.04 12.93
C THR A 320 -17.58 8.35 11.68
N PRO A 321 -16.27 8.05 11.62
CA PRO A 321 -15.64 7.49 10.44
C PRO A 321 -16.26 6.16 10.03
N GLY A 322 -16.91 6.16 8.87
CA GLY A 322 -17.48 4.97 8.24
C GLY A 322 -16.67 4.55 7.02
N PHE A 323 -16.55 3.25 6.83
CA PHE A 323 -15.92 2.65 5.65
C PHE A 323 -16.93 1.71 5.01
N THR A 324 -17.65 2.20 4.02
CA THR A 324 -18.84 1.55 3.47
C THR A 324 -18.79 1.38 1.95
N GLN A 325 -17.86 2.08 1.28
CA GLN A 325 -17.77 2.08 -0.18
C GLN A 325 -16.73 1.06 -0.63
N GLN A 326 -17.17 -0.03 -1.26
CA GLN A 326 -16.26 -0.98 -1.89
C GLN A 326 -15.97 -0.52 -3.32
N MET A 327 -14.71 -0.55 -3.74
CA MET A 327 -14.32 -0.22 -5.11
C MET A 327 -14.22 -1.52 -5.92
N GLN A 328 -15.35 -1.96 -6.47
CA GLN A 328 -15.48 -3.20 -7.24
C GLN A 328 -15.20 -2.97 -8.73
N ASP A 329 -15.16 -4.04 -9.52
CA ASP A 329 -14.97 -3.92 -10.97
C ASP A 329 -16.07 -3.04 -11.60
N PRO A 330 -15.72 -1.88 -12.17
CA PRO A 330 -16.68 -0.89 -12.63
C PRO A 330 -17.33 -1.27 -13.98
N THR A 331 -16.91 -2.36 -14.62
CA THR A 331 -17.60 -2.92 -15.79
C THR A 331 -18.90 -3.61 -15.40
N SER A 332 -18.99 -4.09 -14.16
CA SER A 332 -20.12 -4.86 -13.63
C SER A 332 -20.79 -4.21 -12.41
N HIS A 333 -20.18 -3.18 -11.84
CA HIS A 333 -20.65 -2.52 -10.62
C HIS A 333 -20.61 -0.99 -10.74
N THR A 334 -21.46 -0.32 -9.97
CA THR A 334 -21.39 1.13 -9.80
C THR A 334 -20.70 1.43 -8.48
N ASN A 335 -19.55 2.10 -8.55
CA ASN A 335 -18.81 2.53 -7.37
C ASN A 335 -19.14 3.99 -7.03
N SER A 336 -19.26 4.27 -5.74
CA SER A 336 -19.28 5.67 -5.27
C SER A 336 -17.85 6.21 -5.21
N PRO A 337 -17.61 7.50 -5.53
CA PRO A 337 -16.30 8.10 -5.32
C PRO A 337 -15.88 8.12 -3.85
N CYS A 338 -14.57 7.98 -3.61
CA CYS A 338 -13.99 8.09 -2.28
C CYS A 338 -14.11 9.54 -1.76
N ALA A 339 -14.26 9.71 -0.45
CA ALA A 339 -14.01 11.00 0.17
C ALA A 339 -12.50 11.24 0.34
N VAL A 340 -12.07 12.49 0.11
CA VAL A 340 -10.67 12.89 0.25
C VAL A 340 -10.36 13.39 1.67
N VAL A 341 -9.29 12.88 2.25
CA VAL A 341 -8.83 13.23 3.61
C VAL A 341 -8.05 14.54 3.56
N LYS A 342 -8.49 15.54 4.34
CA LYS A 342 -7.79 16.83 4.54
C LYS A 342 -7.24 17.43 3.22
N PRO A 343 -8.08 17.67 2.20
CA PRO A 343 -7.64 17.96 0.82
C PRO A 343 -6.76 19.19 0.67
N ALA A 344 -6.88 20.19 1.56
CA ALA A 344 -6.00 21.36 1.56
C ALA A 344 -4.53 21.02 1.90
N MET A 345 -4.31 19.95 2.66
CA MET A 345 -2.98 19.50 3.08
C MET A 345 -2.50 18.30 2.28
N PHE A 346 -3.33 17.26 2.14
CA PHE A 346 -3.01 16.06 1.36
C PHE A 346 -3.45 16.23 -0.10
N ASN A 347 -2.89 17.23 -0.75
CA ASN A 347 -3.06 17.51 -2.18
C ASN A 347 -2.01 16.80 -3.06
N THR A 348 -1.18 15.95 -2.45
CA THR A 348 -0.22 15.03 -3.05
C THR A 348 -0.24 13.70 -2.29
N TYR A 349 0.55 12.74 -2.73
CA TYR A 349 0.62 11.39 -2.17
C TYR A 349 1.08 11.38 -0.70
N VAL A 350 0.33 10.69 0.17
CA VAL A 350 0.83 10.19 1.45
C VAL A 350 1.63 8.92 1.17
N ARG A 351 2.94 8.94 1.48
CA ARG A 351 3.85 7.86 1.08
C ARG A 351 4.15 6.88 2.22
N SER A 352 4.06 7.33 3.46
CA SER A 352 4.32 6.51 4.64
C SER A 352 3.35 6.88 5.74
N VAL A 353 2.90 5.89 6.51
CA VAL A 353 2.22 6.09 7.79
C VAL A 353 2.80 5.12 8.79
N VAL A 354 3.26 5.63 9.92
CA VAL A 354 3.79 4.81 11.03
C VAL A 354 3.07 5.14 12.32
N TRP A 355 3.02 4.20 13.24
CA TRP A 355 2.51 4.40 14.60
C TRP A 355 3.65 4.69 15.58
N HIS A 356 3.51 5.72 16.41
CA HIS A 356 4.43 6.01 17.50
C HIS A 356 3.75 5.74 18.84
N ALA A 357 4.09 4.61 19.47
CA ALA A 357 3.40 4.06 20.62
C ALA A 357 3.40 4.98 21.86
N PRO A 358 4.52 5.62 22.25
CA PRO A 358 4.54 6.52 23.42
C PRO A 358 3.57 7.70 23.30
N SER A 359 3.42 8.24 22.08
CA SER A 359 2.51 9.35 21.83
C SER A 359 1.07 8.91 21.55
N ARG A 360 0.86 7.65 21.17
CA ARG A 360 -0.39 7.14 20.60
C ARG A 360 -0.88 7.91 19.37
N HIS A 361 0.04 8.29 18.49
CA HIS A 361 -0.28 8.95 17.24
C HIS A 361 0.24 8.15 16.05
N TYR A 362 -0.57 8.13 15.00
CA TYR A 362 -0.12 7.90 13.64
C TYR A 362 0.63 9.11 13.13
N ILE A 363 1.64 8.86 12.30
CA ILE A 363 2.46 9.87 11.66
C ILE A 363 2.46 9.61 10.17
N ALA A 364 1.86 10.51 9.39
CA ALA A 364 1.89 10.47 7.94
C ALA A 364 3.07 11.27 7.41
N ILE A 365 3.78 10.70 6.44
CA ILE A 365 4.90 11.32 5.71
C ILE A 365 4.46 11.57 4.27
N PHE A 366 4.61 12.82 3.84
CA PHE A 366 4.18 13.28 2.53
C PHE A 366 5.11 14.39 2.02
N ARG A 367 4.94 14.80 0.77
CA ARG A 367 5.75 15.87 0.18
C ARG A 367 4.92 17.00 -0.36
N THR A 368 5.46 18.19 -0.30
CA THR A 368 5.00 19.35 -1.08
C THR A 368 6.02 19.64 -2.18
N SER A 369 5.85 20.73 -2.92
CA SER A 369 6.84 21.14 -3.92
C SER A 369 8.22 21.46 -3.29
N GLY A 370 8.25 21.98 -2.06
CA GLY A 370 9.46 22.49 -1.41
C GLY A 370 9.93 21.76 -0.16
N ALA A 371 9.21 20.73 0.32
CA ALA A 371 9.63 19.98 1.51
C ALA A 371 9.00 18.58 1.60
N VAL A 372 9.70 17.67 2.28
CA VAL A 372 9.08 16.54 2.98
C VAL A 372 8.49 17.07 4.28
N ARG A 373 7.24 16.67 4.56
CA ARG A 373 6.47 17.08 5.72
C ARG A 373 5.91 15.87 6.44
N TYR A 374 5.57 16.06 7.70
CA TYR A 374 4.81 15.08 8.47
C TYR A 374 3.58 15.70 9.12
N ALA A 375 2.55 14.90 9.35
CA ALA A 375 1.37 15.27 10.12
C ALA A 375 1.01 14.11 11.05
N THR A 376 0.28 14.41 12.12
CA THR A 376 -0.07 13.42 13.16
C THR A 376 -1.58 13.27 13.27
N SER A 377 -2.04 12.08 13.67
CA SER A 377 -3.45 11.79 13.90
C SER A 377 -3.61 10.68 14.93
N THR A 378 -4.71 10.68 15.68
CA THR A 378 -5.08 9.60 16.59
C THR A 378 -6.12 8.64 15.98
N ASP A 379 -6.69 8.97 14.82
CA ASP A 379 -7.85 8.26 14.24
C ASP A 379 -7.81 8.10 12.70
N MET A 380 -6.69 8.45 12.07
CA MET A 380 -6.44 8.42 10.61
C MET A 380 -7.26 9.39 9.74
N VAL A 381 -8.21 10.13 10.29
CA VAL A 381 -9.07 11.05 9.52
C VAL A 381 -8.91 12.51 9.97
N ASN A 382 -8.65 12.73 11.26
CA ASN A 382 -8.39 14.02 11.86
C ASN A 382 -6.88 14.19 12.01
N TRP A 383 -6.28 14.87 11.04
CA TRP A 383 -4.86 15.19 11.03
C TRP A 383 -4.56 16.59 11.53
N SER A 384 -3.43 16.73 12.23
CA SER A 384 -2.79 18.00 12.55
C SER A 384 -2.41 18.78 11.29
N ALA A 385 -2.01 20.04 11.46
CA ALA A 385 -1.27 20.74 10.40
C ALA A 385 0.05 20.01 10.10
N GLY A 386 0.53 20.14 8.86
CA GLY A 386 1.81 19.58 8.45
C GLY A 386 2.99 20.38 9.02
N ALA A 387 3.99 19.69 9.54
CA ALA A 387 5.28 20.24 9.95
C ALA A 387 6.36 19.84 8.95
N ASP A 388 7.29 20.76 8.67
CA ASP A 388 8.39 20.49 7.75
C ASP A 388 9.43 19.59 8.42
N LEU A 389 9.88 18.56 7.70
CA LEU A 389 10.93 17.65 8.14
C LEU A 389 12.24 17.87 7.37
N LEU A 390 12.14 18.08 6.06
CA LEU A 390 13.29 18.27 5.17
C LEU A 390 12.92 19.17 3.98
N GLY A 391 13.45 20.39 3.95
CA GLY A 391 13.35 21.27 2.78
C GLY A 391 14.04 20.64 1.56
N SER A 392 13.32 20.48 0.46
CA SER A 392 13.78 19.75 -0.73
C SER A 392 12.85 19.92 -1.94
N THR A 393 13.40 19.81 -3.14
CA THR A 393 12.63 19.66 -4.39
C THR A 393 12.28 18.20 -4.68
N VAL A 394 11.46 17.95 -5.70
CA VAL A 394 11.11 16.59 -6.15
C VAL A 394 12.31 15.83 -6.72
N SER A 395 13.30 16.52 -7.31
CA SER A 395 14.50 15.87 -7.81
C SER A 395 15.44 15.47 -6.66
N GLN A 396 15.50 16.26 -5.60
CA GLN A 396 16.34 15.98 -4.44
C GLN A 396 15.75 14.88 -3.55
N VAL A 397 14.43 14.92 -3.32
CA VAL A 397 13.74 14.00 -2.42
C VAL A 397 12.37 13.63 -3.00
N ASN A 398 12.29 12.42 -3.55
CA ASN A 398 11.05 11.80 -3.98
C ASN A 398 10.79 10.49 -3.23
N TYR A 399 9.53 10.06 -3.21
CA TYR A 399 9.09 8.84 -2.55
C TYR A 399 9.56 8.70 -1.08
N PRO A 400 9.39 9.73 -0.21
CA PRO A 400 9.85 9.67 1.17
C PRO A 400 9.07 8.61 1.97
N VAL A 401 9.80 7.73 2.65
CA VAL A 401 9.24 6.72 3.55
C VAL A 401 10.00 6.69 4.86
N VAL A 402 9.30 6.35 5.94
CA VAL A 402 9.95 6.09 7.23
C VAL A 402 9.98 4.59 7.44
N ILE A 403 11.17 4.06 7.72
CA ILE A 403 11.38 2.67 8.11
C ILE A 403 12.18 2.66 9.40
N ASP A 404 11.64 2.00 10.41
CA ASP A 404 12.36 1.69 11.65
C ASP A 404 12.65 0.20 11.68
N PHE A 405 13.89 -0.20 11.41
CA PHE A 405 14.26 -1.61 11.31
C PHE A 405 14.17 -2.36 12.65
N ASP A 406 13.90 -1.67 13.76
CA ASP A 406 13.60 -2.31 15.05
C ASP A 406 12.16 -2.82 15.15
N SER A 407 11.26 -2.40 14.25
CA SER A 407 9.83 -2.76 14.27
C SER A 407 9.45 -4.06 13.60
N GLY A 408 10.37 -4.76 12.93
CA GLY A 408 10.08 -6.00 12.20
C GLY A 408 9.84 -7.25 13.07
N GLY A 409 9.29 -7.13 14.28
CA GLY A 409 8.97 -8.25 15.18
C GLY A 409 7.65 -8.95 14.84
N THR A 410 7.28 -9.98 15.63
CA THR A 410 6.20 -10.96 15.33
C THR A 410 4.82 -10.39 15.03
N ASP A 411 4.49 -9.16 15.43
CA ASP A 411 3.19 -8.54 15.20
C ASP A 411 3.23 -7.30 14.26
N GLU A 412 4.43 -6.91 13.80
CA GLU A 412 4.71 -5.64 13.09
C GLU A 412 5.72 -5.86 11.94
N GLU A 413 5.65 -7.03 11.31
CA GLU A 413 6.64 -7.51 10.33
C GLU A 413 6.81 -6.59 9.10
N THR A 414 5.93 -5.61 8.88
CA THR A 414 6.00 -4.63 7.76
C THR A 414 6.55 -3.25 8.15
N PHE A 415 7.19 -3.14 9.31
CA PHE A 415 7.83 -1.93 9.81
C PHE A 415 6.91 -0.69 9.92
N ASP A 416 5.68 -0.88 10.38
CA ASP A 416 4.66 0.18 10.51
C ASP A 416 4.65 0.86 11.90
N ARG A 417 5.65 0.59 12.76
CA ARG A 417 5.88 1.25 14.06
C ARG A 417 7.18 2.05 14.06
N LEU A 418 7.19 3.16 14.80
CA LEU A 418 8.34 4.01 15.09
C LEU A 418 8.67 3.95 16.58
N TYR A 419 9.92 3.66 16.96
CA TYR A 419 10.36 3.55 18.36
C TYR A 419 11.04 4.82 18.93
N GLY A 420 11.23 5.85 18.11
CA GLY A 420 11.86 7.11 18.56
C GLY A 420 13.31 6.99 19.06
N ASN A 421 13.93 5.81 19.01
CA ASN A 421 15.24 5.49 19.57
C ASN A 421 16.44 5.89 18.69
N GLY A 422 16.18 6.61 17.59
CA GLY A 422 17.20 7.07 16.64
C GLY A 422 17.64 6.03 15.61
N ASN A 423 17.01 4.86 15.57
CA ASN A 423 17.26 3.83 14.54
C ASN A 423 16.28 3.87 13.37
N ALA A 424 15.33 4.80 13.39
CA ALA A 424 14.45 5.06 12.28
C ALA A 424 15.14 5.87 11.18
N PHE A 425 14.80 5.58 9.94
CA PHE A 425 15.34 6.27 8.78
C PHE A 425 14.22 6.88 7.94
N LEU A 426 14.39 8.14 7.56
CA LEU A 426 13.73 8.71 6.38
C LEU A 426 14.50 8.23 5.15
N MET A 427 13.93 7.31 4.39
CA MET A 427 14.48 6.83 3.11
C MET A 427 13.78 7.51 1.95
N TYR A 428 14.51 7.80 0.87
CA TYR A 428 13.97 8.50 -0.29
C TYR A 428 14.83 8.30 -1.53
N ARG A 429 14.23 8.61 -2.68
CA ARG A 429 14.89 8.60 -3.98
C ARG A 429 15.38 9.99 -4.36
N GLU A 430 16.60 10.08 -4.84
CA GLU A 430 17.17 11.28 -5.49
C GLU A 430 17.30 11.03 -7.01
N SER A 431 16.88 12.00 -7.82
CA SER A 431 17.23 12.13 -9.24
C SER A 431 18.52 12.95 -9.36
N VAL A 432 19.64 12.30 -9.66
CA VAL A 432 20.90 13.02 -9.87
C VAL A 432 20.90 13.64 -11.27
N VAL A 433 20.67 12.80 -12.29
CA VAL A 433 20.45 13.19 -13.69
C VAL A 433 19.47 12.18 -14.32
N SER A 434 19.02 12.44 -15.56
CA SER A 434 18.18 11.48 -16.27
C SER A 434 18.85 10.10 -16.34
N GLY A 435 18.13 9.05 -15.96
CA GLY A 435 18.68 7.69 -15.89
C GLY A 435 19.79 7.50 -14.85
N HIS A 436 19.84 8.32 -13.80
CA HIS A 436 20.70 8.11 -12.62
C HIS A 436 19.94 8.47 -11.35
N THR A 437 19.65 7.45 -10.54
CA THR A 437 18.90 7.57 -9.29
C THR A 437 19.65 6.98 -8.13
N ARG A 438 19.44 7.54 -6.93
CA ARG A 438 19.97 7.02 -5.68
C ARG A 438 18.87 6.73 -4.69
N ILE A 439 19.06 5.73 -3.84
CA ILE A 439 18.32 5.60 -2.59
C ILE A 439 19.21 6.22 -1.52
N ASN A 440 18.72 7.24 -0.84
CA ASN A 440 19.38 7.87 0.29
C ASN A 440 18.56 7.62 1.55
N ARG A 441 19.22 7.72 2.71
CA ARG A 441 18.56 7.68 4.00
C ARG A 441 19.16 8.68 4.98
N ARG A 442 18.34 9.13 5.93
CA ARG A 442 18.75 10.00 7.04
C ARG A 442 18.11 9.52 8.33
N LYS A 443 18.86 9.54 9.43
CA LYS A 443 18.34 9.15 10.74
C LYS A 443 17.28 10.13 11.23
N LEU A 444 16.23 9.56 11.82
CA LEU A 444 15.06 10.25 12.34
C LEU A 444 14.95 9.98 13.85
N VAL A 445 14.57 10.99 14.62
CA VAL A 445 14.25 10.89 16.06
C VAL A 445 12.93 11.54 16.38
N VAL A 446 12.33 11.11 17.49
CA VAL A 446 11.23 11.83 18.16
C VAL A 446 11.84 12.60 19.32
N THR A 447 11.69 13.93 19.35
CA THR A 447 12.47 14.79 20.26
C THR A 447 11.78 15.11 21.58
N ASN A 448 10.47 14.86 21.67
CA ASN A 448 9.64 15.19 22.83
C ASN A 448 9.09 13.96 23.57
N TYR A 449 9.64 12.78 23.27
CA TYR A 449 9.35 11.52 23.95
C TYR A 449 10.65 10.81 24.26
N ASP A 450 10.70 10.10 25.38
CA ASP A 450 11.80 9.17 25.64
C ASP A 450 11.75 8.04 24.60
N PRO A 451 12.91 7.55 24.13
CA PRO A 451 12.99 6.36 23.29
C PRO A 451 12.19 5.18 23.87
N ASP A 452 11.25 4.61 23.12
CA ASP A 452 10.69 3.31 23.49
C ASP A 452 11.57 2.16 22.98
N VAL A 453 11.60 1.07 23.76
CA VAL A 453 12.47 -0.08 23.49
C VAL A 453 11.68 -1.12 22.69
N PRO A 454 12.29 -1.75 21.68
CA PRO A 454 11.65 -2.86 20.96
C PRO A 454 11.18 -3.97 21.91
N GLY A 455 9.94 -4.43 21.71
CA GLY A 455 9.30 -5.45 22.56
C GLY A 455 8.57 -4.91 23.80
N SER A 456 8.39 -3.59 23.90
CA SER A 456 7.53 -2.93 24.91
C SER A 456 6.09 -2.73 24.48
#